data_AF-A0A3N5QAB3-F1
#
_entry.id   AF-A0A3N5QAB3-F1
#
_cell.length_a   1.000
_cell.length_b   1.000
_cell.length_c   1.000
_cell.angle_alpha   90.00
_cell.angle_beta   90.00
_cell.angle_gamma   90.00
#
_symmetry.space_group_name_H-M   'P 1'
#
loop_
_entity.id
_entity.type
_entity.pdbx_description
1 polymer ?
#
loop_
_entity_poly.entity_id
_entity_poly.type
_entity_poly.pdbx_seq_one_letter_code
_entity_poly.pdbx_strand_id
1 'polypeptide(L)'
;MKRLFALLPVFIVTNIFISCSTSPGWSGTFDFYPEKPEPGDEITVFYNADSTKLALHDSIEMMVYLYNVKLDNTLGVEMKKVDKGWEGRIKTNKDTKGLLIKFKDEDIFDNNEKKGYVIHLYDGENIVPGSIAGLGGAVLNWGSYYLDLERDFKLSVKYFEEDFNHNPEIKNEYLDAYLLAYSQVYPEFSDSVVKNELIKLESKGNLTEENLAALSDWYGRTGDENKAEKYKNILREKFPDNENIQLALYREIQAEQDIDKRKELVDKFEKDFHESKYLNSAYDLIAIYYRDNRMYDKALDFFRKNSNKTTIFRFYSVTQKMFKENADTETALQI
;
A
#
# COMPACT_ATOMS: atom_id res chain seq x y z
N MET A 1 -23.99 -83.06 30.57
CA MET A 1 -23.26 -82.22 31.56
C MET A 1 -21.82 -82.16 31.09
N LYS A 2 -21.14 -81.04 30.79
CA LYS A 2 -21.30 -79.60 31.02
C LYS A 2 -20.79 -78.87 29.76
N ARG A 3 -21.44 -77.78 29.36
CA ARG A 3 -20.91 -76.84 28.34
C ARG A 3 -19.86 -75.96 29.02
N LEU A 4 -18.64 -75.92 28.50
CA LEU A 4 -17.61 -74.97 28.93
C LEU A 4 -17.63 -73.79 27.95
N PHE A 5 -18.15 -72.65 28.39
CA PHE A 5 -18.02 -71.38 27.70
C PHE A 5 -16.59 -70.87 27.92
N ALA A 6 -15.80 -70.78 26.86
CA ALA A 6 -14.53 -70.06 26.88
C ALA A 6 -14.81 -68.58 26.59
N LEU A 7 -14.70 -67.74 27.62
CA LEU A 7 -14.69 -66.28 27.51
C LEU A 7 -13.30 -65.84 27.04
N LEU A 8 -13.23 -65.27 25.83
CA LEU A 8 -12.06 -64.58 25.31
C LEU A 8 -12.04 -63.15 25.87
N PRO A 9 -10.97 -62.67 26.54
CA PRO A 9 -10.88 -61.27 26.91
C PRO A 9 -10.45 -60.47 25.67
N VAL A 10 -11.36 -59.61 25.17
CA VAL A 10 -11.05 -58.59 24.17
C VAL A 10 -10.27 -57.47 24.86
N PHE A 11 -8.97 -57.42 24.63
CA PHE A 11 -8.13 -56.28 25.01
C PHE A 11 -8.41 -55.13 24.03
N ILE A 12 -9.24 -54.17 24.44
CA ILE A 12 -9.39 -52.88 23.74
C ILE A 12 -8.20 -52.03 24.15
N VAL A 13 -7.20 -51.93 23.27
CA VAL A 13 -6.10 -50.96 23.40
C VAL A 13 -6.59 -49.62 22.87
N THR A 14 -7.11 -48.78 23.77
CA THR A 14 -7.40 -47.38 23.49
C THR A 14 -6.08 -46.61 23.46
N ASN A 15 -5.53 -46.37 22.26
CA ASN A 15 -4.45 -45.42 22.05
C ASN A 15 -5.01 -44.00 22.25
N ILE A 16 -4.85 -43.46 23.46
CA ILE A 16 -5.07 -42.05 23.74
C ILE A 16 -3.85 -41.31 23.20
N PHE A 17 -3.96 -40.74 21.99
CA PHE A 17 -3.03 -39.71 21.54
C PHE A 17 -3.30 -38.44 22.37
N ILE A 18 -2.64 -38.36 23.54
CA ILE A 18 -2.46 -37.09 24.23
C ILE A 18 -1.48 -36.29 23.37
N SER A 19 -2.02 -35.53 22.42
CA SER A 19 -1.29 -34.42 21.82
C SER A 19 -1.12 -33.37 22.91
N CYS A 20 -0.08 -33.50 23.72
CA CYS A 20 0.44 -32.41 24.53
C CYS A 20 0.92 -31.33 23.55
N SER A 21 0.02 -30.44 23.14
CA SER A 21 0.40 -29.15 22.57
C SER A 21 0.95 -28.29 23.71
N THR A 22 2.17 -28.60 24.17
CA THR A 22 2.94 -27.64 24.93
C THR A 22 3.17 -26.46 24.00
N SER A 23 2.54 -25.32 24.29
CA SER A 23 2.88 -24.06 23.65
C SER A 23 4.40 -23.91 23.63
N PRO A 24 5.04 -23.64 22.48
CA PRO A 24 6.48 -23.46 22.40
C PRO A 24 6.94 -22.49 23.49
N GLY A 25 7.99 -22.84 24.21
CA GLY A 25 8.58 -21.92 25.18
C GLY A 25 9.22 -20.76 24.43
N TRP A 26 8.72 -19.54 24.63
CA TRP A 26 9.26 -18.33 24.02
C TRP A 26 10.04 -17.49 25.02
N SER A 27 10.95 -16.64 24.53
CA SER A 27 11.80 -15.77 25.35
C SER A 27 12.19 -14.49 24.60
N GLY A 28 12.56 -13.44 25.33
CA GLY A 28 12.88 -12.14 24.76
C GLY A 28 11.66 -11.23 24.62
N THR A 29 11.83 -10.11 23.89
CA THR A 29 10.78 -9.10 23.70
C THR A 29 9.72 -9.53 22.68
N PHE A 30 10.08 -10.30 21.67
CA PHE A 30 9.19 -10.67 20.56
C PHE A 30 9.55 -12.06 20.03
N ASP A 31 8.52 -12.87 19.78
CA ASP A 31 8.64 -14.21 19.20
C ASP A 31 7.35 -14.57 18.43
N PHE A 32 7.37 -15.62 17.61
CA PHE A 32 6.19 -16.07 16.88
C PHE A 32 6.22 -17.56 16.54
N TYR A 33 5.05 -18.12 16.24
CA TYR A 33 4.87 -19.51 15.83
C TYR A 33 3.84 -19.62 14.70
N PRO A 34 4.05 -20.49 13.69
CA PRO A 34 5.25 -21.33 13.48
C PRO A 34 6.51 -20.52 13.15
N GLU A 35 7.69 -21.11 13.35
CA GLU A 35 9.00 -20.46 13.09
C GLU A 35 9.18 -20.11 11.60
N LYS A 36 8.59 -20.93 10.72
CA LYS A 36 8.58 -20.74 9.26
C LYS A 36 7.14 -20.73 8.75
N PRO A 37 6.40 -19.63 8.96
CA PRO A 37 5.02 -19.54 8.53
C PRO A 37 4.93 -19.43 7.01
N GLU A 38 4.03 -20.18 6.39
CA GLU A 38 3.77 -20.11 4.96
C GLU A 38 2.68 -19.05 4.65
N PRO A 39 2.64 -18.49 3.42
CA PRO A 39 1.53 -17.64 2.99
C PRO A 39 0.18 -18.34 3.15
N GLY A 40 -0.72 -17.69 3.89
CA GLY A 40 -2.02 -18.23 4.24
C GLY A 40 -2.07 -18.88 5.62
N ASP A 41 -0.97 -18.98 6.36
CA ASP A 41 -0.98 -19.54 7.72
C ASP A 41 -1.55 -18.58 8.78
N GLU A 42 -2.03 -19.18 9.87
CA GLU A 42 -2.26 -18.46 11.12
C GLU A 42 -0.96 -18.42 11.92
N ILE A 43 -0.56 -17.22 12.35
CA ILE A 43 0.66 -16.96 13.11
C ILE A 43 0.24 -16.52 14.51
N THR A 44 0.79 -17.17 15.52
CA THR A 44 0.71 -16.71 16.92
C THR A 44 1.92 -15.86 17.21
N VAL A 45 1.71 -14.65 17.71
CA VAL A 45 2.74 -13.68 18.07
C VAL A 45 2.79 -13.53 19.58
N PHE A 46 3.99 -13.54 20.12
CA PHE A 46 4.27 -13.33 21.54
C PHE A 46 5.05 -12.04 21.73
N TYR A 47 4.68 -11.27 22.75
CA TYR A 47 5.31 -9.98 23.05
C TYR A 47 5.51 -9.80 24.56
N ASN A 48 6.74 -9.52 24.97
CA ASN A 48 7.06 -9.12 26.34
C ASN A 48 7.37 -7.61 26.37
N ALA A 49 6.50 -6.85 27.03
CA ALA A 49 6.59 -5.40 27.12
C ALA A 49 7.55 -4.90 28.23
N ASP A 50 8.07 -5.76 29.10
CA ASP A 50 8.79 -5.37 30.34
C ASP A 50 9.96 -4.43 30.10
N SER A 51 10.66 -4.58 28.96
CA SER A 51 11.81 -3.76 28.59
C SER A 51 11.48 -2.61 27.63
N THR A 52 10.19 -2.30 27.44
CA THR A 52 9.70 -1.39 26.41
C THR A 52 8.90 -0.24 27.03
N LYS A 53 8.45 0.71 26.20
CA LYS A 53 7.58 1.80 26.65
C LYS A 53 6.20 1.31 27.13
N LEU A 54 5.86 0.04 26.87
CA LEU A 54 4.57 -0.57 27.18
C LEU A 54 4.59 -1.41 28.47
N ALA A 55 5.69 -1.44 29.23
CA ALA A 55 5.87 -2.33 30.39
C ALA A 55 4.76 -2.26 31.46
N LEU A 56 4.16 -1.09 31.65
CA LEU A 56 3.14 -0.85 32.68
C LEU A 56 1.72 -0.77 32.12
N HIS A 57 1.53 -1.10 30.85
CA HIS A 57 0.23 -1.02 30.20
C HIS A 57 -0.59 -2.30 30.42
N ASP A 58 -1.89 -2.13 30.69
CA ASP A 58 -2.82 -3.24 30.97
C ASP A 58 -3.64 -3.65 29.74
N SER A 59 -3.42 -2.98 28.61
CA SER A 59 -3.97 -3.31 27.31
C SER A 59 -2.88 -3.13 26.26
N ILE A 60 -2.77 -4.07 25.32
CA ILE A 60 -1.86 -3.95 24.17
C ILE A 60 -2.60 -4.38 22.91
N GLU A 61 -2.58 -3.53 21.90
CA GLU A 61 -2.99 -3.84 20.55
C GLU A 61 -1.74 -4.08 19.68
N MET A 62 -1.73 -5.19 18.95
CA MET A 62 -0.74 -5.48 17.91
C MET A 62 -1.26 -4.96 16.57
N MET A 63 -0.53 -4.01 15.98
CA MET A 63 -0.78 -3.52 14.63
C MET A 63 0.09 -4.27 13.64
N VAL A 64 -0.53 -5.02 12.75
CA VAL A 64 0.13 -5.88 11.76
C VAL A 64 -0.06 -5.31 10.36
N TYR A 65 1.05 -5.14 9.64
CA TYR A 65 1.10 -4.63 8.27
C TYR A 65 1.53 -5.77 7.35
N LEU A 66 0.55 -6.37 6.68
CA LEU A 66 0.77 -7.43 5.70
C LEU A 66 1.22 -6.79 4.40
N TYR A 67 2.34 -7.26 3.83
CA TYR A 67 2.85 -6.73 2.58
C TYR A 67 3.11 -7.82 1.54
N ASN A 68 3.01 -7.41 0.28
CA ASN A 68 3.47 -8.13 -0.90
C ASN A 68 4.58 -7.32 -1.59
N VAL A 69 4.41 -6.92 -2.85
CA VAL A 69 5.21 -5.87 -3.49
C VAL A 69 5.01 -4.50 -2.81
N LYS A 70 3.79 -4.22 -2.34
CA LYS A 70 3.40 -3.01 -1.60
C LYS A 70 2.73 -3.40 -0.28
N LEU A 71 2.34 -2.42 0.52
CA LEU A 71 1.44 -2.66 1.64
C LEU A 71 0.10 -3.18 1.08
N ASP A 72 -0.33 -4.34 1.55
CA ASP A 72 -1.57 -5.00 1.12
C ASP A 72 -2.70 -4.70 2.12
N ASN A 73 -2.47 -5.01 3.40
CA ASN A 73 -3.49 -4.84 4.43
C ASN A 73 -2.88 -4.44 5.79
N THR A 74 -3.70 -3.81 6.63
CA THR A 74 -3.37 -3.47 8.02
C THR A 74 -4.44 -4.01 8.96
N LEU A 75 -4.00 -4.73 9.99
CA LEU A 75 -4.89 -5.43 10.92
C LEU A 75 -4.52 -5.03 12.36
N GLY A 76 -5.51 -4.67 13.17
CA GLY A 76 -5.37 -4.49 14.61
C GLY A 76 -5.81 -5.76 15.33
N VAL A 77 -5.00 -6.23 16.27
CA VAL A 77 -5.29 -7.42 17.08
C VAL A 77 -5.15 -7.06 18.55
N GLU A 78 -6.25 -7.13 19.30
CA GLU A 78 -6.18 -7.06 20.76
C GLU A 78 -5.41 -8.26 21.31
N MET A 79 -4.32 -7.98 22.02
CA MET A 79 -3.46 -9.01 22.60
C MET A 79 -4.04 -9.51 23.92
N LYS A 80 -3.90 -10.81 24.18
CA LYS A 80 -4.29 -11.44 25.44
C LYS A 80 -3.11 -11.54 26.37
N LYS A 81 -3.26 -11.08 27.62
CA LYS A 81 -2.25 -11.25 28.66
C LYS A 81 -2.06 -12.74 28.97
N VAL A 82 -0.81 -13.17 29.01
CA VAL A 82 -0.36 -14.54 29.36
C VAL A 82 0.76 -14.45 30.39
N ASP A 83 1.14 -15.57 31.01
CA ASP A 83 2.09 -15.60 32.14
C ASP A 83 3.43 -14.87 31.87
N LYS A 84 3.88 -14.81 30.61
CA LYS A 84 5.16 -14.19 30.20
C LYS A 84 5.01 -12.95 29.32
N GLY A 85 3.83 -12.32 29.26
CA GLY A 85 3.59 -11.13 28.45
C GLY A 85 2.24 -11.18 27.74
N TRP A 86 2.25 -11.12 26.42
CA TRP A 86 1.08 -10.95 25.58
C TRP A 86 1.09 -11.93 24.40
N GLU A 87 -0.07 -12.48 24.05
CA GLU A 87 -0.29 -13.36 22.88
C GLU A 87 -1.36 -12.77 21.96
N GLY A 88 -1.08 -12.73 20.66
CA GLY A 88 -2.04 -12.40 19.61
C GLY A 88 -1.97 -13.38 18.47
N ARG A 89 -3.03 -13.45 17.65
CA ARG A 89 -3.08 -14.34 16.48
C ARG A 89 -3.49 -13.57 15.25
N ILE A 90 -2.84 -13.88 14.13
CA ILE A 90 -3.09 -13.24 12.86
C ILE A 90 -3.13 -14.25 11.74
N LYS A 91 -4.11 -14.13 10.85
CA LYS A 91 -4.22 -14.95 9.63
C LYS A 91 -3.65 -14.17 8.45
N THR A 92 -2.70 -14.75 7.74
CA THR A 92 -2.19 -14.19 6.49
C THR A 92 -3.01 -14.67 5.29
N ASN A 93 -2.83 -14.02 4.14
CA ASN A 93 -3.41 -14.44 2.87
C ASN A 93 -2.36 -15.18 2.03
N LYS A 94 -2.81 -15.89 0.98
CA LYS A 94 -1.92 -16.66 0.09
C LYS A 94 -0.90 -15.79 -0.67
N ASP A 95 -1.19 -14.51 -0.84
CA ASP A 95 -0.33 -13.57 -1.57
C ASP A 95 0.56 -12.73 -0.64
N THR A 96 0.44 -12.91 0.68
CA THR A 96 1.29 -12.22 1.66
C THR A 96 2.73 -12.71 1.50
N LYS A 97 3.69 -11.78 1.46
CA LYS A 97 5.13 -12.09 1.41
C LYS A 97 5.83 -11.86 2.74
N GLY A 98 5.30 -10.99 3.59
CA GLY A 98 5.83 -10.75 4.94
C GLY A 98 4.96 -9.83 5.79
N LEU A 99 5.36 -9.70 7.05
CA LEU A 99 4.67 -8.88 8.04
C LEU A 99 5.65 -7.91 8.69
N LEU A 100 5.16 -6.69 8.95
CA LEU A 100 5.77 -5.72 9.83
C LEU A 100 4.81 -5.42 10.97
N ILE A 101 5.32 -5.38 12.20
CA ILE A 101 4.49 -5.27 13.40
C ILE A 101 4.99 -4.13 14.28
N LYS A 102 4.05 -3.41 14.90
CA LYS A 102 4.28 -2.59 16.10
C LYS A 102 3.23 -2.92 17.15
N PHE A 103 3.57 -2.73 18.41
CA PHE A 103 2.65 -2.87 19.54
C PHE A 103 2.28 -1.49 20.05
N LYS A 104 1.03 -1.27 20.47
CA LYS A 104 0.56 0.02 20.97
C LYS A 104 -0.45 -0.12 22.10
N ASP A 105 -0.53 0.92 22.90
CA ASP A 105 -1.67 1.25 23.74
C ASP A 105 -1.95 2.74 23.58
N GLU A 106 -3.13 3.08 23.07
CA GLU A 106 -3.48 4.44 22.62
C GLU A 106 -2.40 5.03 21.69
N ASP A 107 -1.76 6.13 22.10
CA ASP A 107 -0.72 6.85 21.35
C ASP A 107 0.71 6.40 21.67
N ILE A 108 0.89 5.54 22.67
CA ILE A 108 2.19 4.98 23.04
C ILE A 108 2.40 3.69 22.25
N PHE A 109 3.54 3.57 21.60
CA PHE A 109 3.86 2.37 20.82
C PHE A 109 5.32 1.97 20.94
N ASP A 110 5.54 0.68 20.70
CA ASP A 110 6.82 0.05 20.51
C ASP A 110 6.92 -0.49 19.09
N ASN A 111 7.88 0.05 18.34
CA ASN A 111 8.18 -0.31 16.97
C ASN A 111 9.62 -0.85 16.85
N ASN A 112 10.16 -1.45 17.91
CA ASN A 112 11.50 -2.03 17.93
C ASN A 112 12.58 -1.02 17.52
N GLU A 113 12.63 0.12 18.20
CA GLU A 113 13.58 1.21 17.91
C GLU A 113 13.55 1.66 16.43
N LYS A 114 12.34 1.85 15.87
CA LYS A 114 12.13 2.23 14.46
C LYS A 114 12.56 1.19 13.41
N LYS A 115 12.79 -0.06 13.81
CA LYS A 115 13.09 -1.17 12.88
C LYS A 115 11.86 -2.00 12.52
N GLY A 116 10.83 -1.93 13.36
CA GLY A 116 9.67 -2.82 13.31
C GLY A 116 10.01 -4.23 13.78
N TYR A 117 8.99 -4.99 14.13
CA TYR A 117 9.10 -6.43 14.30
C TYR A 117 8.76 -7.10 12.98
N VAL A 118 9.71 -7.84 12.41
CA VAL A 118 9.59 -8.43 11.07
C VAL A 118 9.29 -9.92 11.20
N ILE A 119 8.32 -10.40 10.43
CA ILE A 119 8.11 -11.84 10.19
C ILE A 119 8.20 -12.07 8.68
N HIS A 120 9.20 -12.84 8.26
CA HIS A 120 9.29 -13.34 6.89
C HIS A 120 8.42 -14.59 6.74
N LEU A 121 7.77 -14.72 5.58
CA LEU A 121 7.05 -15.94 5.22
C LEU A 121 7.95 -16.87 4.40
N TYR A 122 7.64 -18.16 4.43
CA TYR A 122 8.46 -19.21 3.87
C TYR A 122 7.70 -20.05 2.83
N ASP A 123 8.45 -20.63 1.89
CA ASP A 123 8.04 -21.72 1.01
C ASP A 123 8.98 -22.90 1.30
N GLY A 124 8.51 -23.82 2.16
CA GLY A 124 9.33 -24.83 2.78
C GLY A 124 10.45 -24.22 3.64
N GLU A 125 11.71 -24.50 3.27
CA GLU A 125 12.86 -24.02 4.04
C GLU A 125 13.32 -22.62 3.66
N ASN A 126 12.86 -22.09 2.52
CA ASN A 126 13.32 -20.84 1.93
C ASN A 126 12.35 -19.70 2.24
N ILE A 127 12.87 -18.49 2.38
CA ILE A 127 12.05 -17.29 2.46
C ILE A 127 11.33 -17.09 1.12
N VAL A 128 10.05 -16.72 1.17
CA VAL A 128 9.24 -16.44 -0.03
C VAL A 128 9.91 -15.33 -0.87
N PRO A 129 10.10 -15.53 -2.19
CA PRO A 129 10.63 -14.51 -3.08
C PRO A 129 9.87 -13.18 -2.96
N GLY A 130 10.61 -12.12 -2.63
CA GLY A 130 10.07 -10.78 -2.48
C GLY A 130 9.72 -10.40 -1.04
N SER A 131 9.88 -11.30 -0.07
CA SER A 131 9.73 -10.97 1.34
C SER A 131 10.76 -9.93 1.78
N ILE A 132 12.02 -10.11 1.39
CA ILE A 132 13.12 -9.20 1.76
C ILE A 132 13.02 -7.92 0.93
N ALA A 133 12.74 -8.01 -0.37
CA ALA A 133 12.49 -6.84 -1.22
C ALA A 133 11.29 -6.01 -0.74
N GLY A 134 10.21 -6.66 -0.29
CA GLY A 134 9.05 -6.00 0.31
C GLY A 134 9.42 -5.19 1.56
N LEU A 135 10.26 -5.75 2.44
CA LEU A 135 10.84 -5.02 3.57
C LEU A 135 11.70 -3.84 3.11
N GLY A 136 12.48 -4.01 2.04
CA GLY A 136 13.21 -2.92 1.39
C GLY A 136 12.29 -1.77 0.95
N GLY A 137 11.14 -2.09 0.36
CA GLY A 137 10.11 -1.11 0.00
C GLY A 137 9.44 -0.44 1.22
N ALA A 138 9.28 -1.19 2.32
CA ALA A 138 8.72 -0.67 3.56
C ALA A 138 9.63 0.38 4.20
N VAL A 139 10.91 0.05 4.37
CA VAL A 139 11.95 0.95 4.90
C VAL A 139 12.08 2.19 4.02
N LEU A 140 12.01 2.03 2.70
CA LEU A 140 12.10 3.15 1.76
C LEU A 140 10.91 4.11 1.85
N ASN A 141 9.69 3.58 2.02
CA ASN A 141 8.49 4.36 1.75
C ASN A 141 7.46 4.28 2.88
N TRP A 142 6.56 3.30 2.83
CA TRP A 142 5.32 3.29 3.61
C TRP A 142 5.54 2.98 5.09
N GLY A 143 6.59 2.25 5.45
CA GLY A 143 6.87 1.86 6.83
C GLY A 143 7.16 3.06 7.74
N SER A 144 7.81 4.09 7.20
CA SER A 144 8.05 5.33 7.96
C SER A 144 6.76 6.06 8.32
N TYR A 145 5.78 6.08 7.41
CA TYR A 145 4.50 6.75 7.66
C TYR A 145 3.61 5.97 8.65
N TYR A 146 3.50 4.66 8.48
CA TYR A 146 2.56 3.86 9.26
C TYR A 146 3.13 3.29 10.56
N LEU A 147 4.42 2.95 10.61
CA LEU A 147 5.07 2.34 11.78
C LEU A 147 6.12 3.23 12.45
N ASP A 148 6.36 4.44 11.96
CA ASP A 148 7.50 5.29 12.37
C ASP A 148 8.84 4.55 12.21
N LEU A 149 8.99 3.80 11.11
CA LEU A 149 10.30 3.22 10.76
C LEU A 149 11.29 4.31 10.34
N GLU A 150 12.57 4.06 10.62
CA GLU A 150 13.65 4.88 10.10
C GLU A 150 13.78 4.64 8.59
N ARG A 151 13.65 5.71 7.80
CA ARG A 151 13.85 5.61 6.36
C ARG A 151 15.33 5.53 6.04
N ASP A 152 15.75 4.42 5.44
CA ASP A 152 17.15 4.18 5.06
C ASP A 152 17.22 3.65 3.61
N PHE A 153 17.68 4.51 2.70
CA PHE A 153 17.86 4.18 1.29
C PHE A 153 18.94 3.13 1.06
N LYS A 154 20.03 3.17 1.85
CA LYS A 154 21.16 2.24 1.69
C LYS A 154 20.76 0.84 2.15
N LEU A 155 20.05 0.75 3.27
CA LEU A 155 19.50 -0.52 3.75
C LEU A 155 18.45 -1.06 2.78
N SER A 156 17.60 -0.20 2.23
CA SER A 156 16.63 -0.58 1.21
C SER A 156 17.29 -1.19 -0.04
N VAL A 157 18.34 -0.55 -0.59
CA VAL A 157 19.12 -1.13 -1.70
C VAL A 157 19.70 -2.49 -1.34
N LYS A 158 20.27 -2.62 -0.13
CA LYS A 158 20.82 -3.91 0.33
C LYS A 158 19.76 -5.01 0.35
N TYR A 159 18.56 -4.74 0.88
CA TYR A 159 17.47 -5.70 0.91
C TYR A 159 17.00 -6.10 -0.49
N PHE A 160 16.88 -5.14 -1.40
CA PHE A 160 16.55 -5.45 -2.80
C PHE A 160 17.62 -6.33 -3.45
N GLU A 161 18.89 -5.98 -3.35
CA GLU A 161 19.99 -6.76 -3.94
C GLU A 161 20.09 -8.15 -3.31
N GLU A 162 19.89 -8.28 -2.00
CA GLU A 162 19.86 -9.57 -1.31
C GLU A 162 18.78 -10.50 -1.88
N ASP A 163 17.54 -10.01 -2.03
CA ASP A 163 16.45 -10.80 -2.58
C ASP A 163 16.70 -11.12 -4.06
N PHE A 164 17.10 -10.14 -4.87
CA PHE A 164 17.33 -10.34 -6.31
C PHE A 164 18.48 -11.28 -6.63
N ASN A 165 19.47 -11.38 -5.74
CA ASN A 165 20.57 -12.34 -5.90
C ASN A 165 20.10 -13.78 -5.76
N HIS A 166 19.09 -14.04 -4.91
CA HIS A 166 18.50 -15.36 -4.74
C HIS A 166 17.33 -15.60 -5.72
N ASN A 167 16.59 -14.54 -6.05
CA ASN A 167 15.34 -14.55 -6.80
C ASN A 167 15.37 -13.48 -7.93
N PRO A 168 16.17 -13.65 -8.98
CA PRO A 168 16.35 -12.61 -10.01
C PRO A 168 15.07 -12.31 -10.81
N GLU A 169 14.10 -13.22 -10.83
CA GLU A 169 12.84 -13.09 -11.55
C GLU A 169 11.91 -12.01 -10.97
N ILE A 170 11.93 -11.81 -9.65
CA ILE A 170 11.07 -10.83 -8.97
C ILE A 170 11.51 -9.38 -9.17
N LYS A 171 12.75 -9.15 -9.67
CA LYS A 171 13.34 -7.80 -9.75
C LYS A 171 12.45 -6.77 -10.42
N ASN A 172 11.70 -7.19 -11.44
CA ASN A 172 10.81 -6.30 -12.18
C ASN A 172 9.62 -5.81 -11.37
N GLU A 173 9.10 -6.63 -10.44
CA GLU A 173 7.99 -6.24 -9.56
C GLU A 173 8.40 -5.08 -8.64
N TYR A 174 9.68 -5.05 -8.26
CA TYR A 174 10.25 -4.08 -7.33
C TYR A 174 11.09 -3.00 -8.02
N LEU A 175 11.13 -2.98 -9.35
CA LEU A 175 12.12 -2.19 -10.09
C LEU A 175 11.99 -0.70 -9.79
N ASP A 176 10.78 -0.16 -9.72
CA ASP A 176 10.56 1.26 -9.43
C ASP A 176 11.13 1.66 -8.06
N ALA A 177 10.81 0.90 -7.02
CA ALA A 177 11.31 1.14 -5.66
C ALA A 177 12.83 0.95 -5.57
N TYR A 178 13.36 -0.07 -6.25
CA TYR A 178 14.80 -0.32 -6.32
C TYR A 178 15.54 0.83 -7.01
N LEU A 179 15.09 1.28 -8.18
CA LEU A 179 15.72 2.37 -8.90
C LEU A 179 15.64 3.67 -8.10
N LEU A 180 14.53 3.95 -7.41
CA LEU A 180 14.40 5.10 -6.52
C LEU A 180 15.46 5.07 -5.40
N ALA A 181 15.59 3.92 -4.72
CA ALA A 181 16.58 3.77 -3.66
C ALA A 181 18.01 3.85 -4.20
N TYR A 182 18.28 3.17 -5.31
CA TYR A 182 19.60 3.12 -5.93
C TYR A 182 20.06 4.51 -6.40
N SER A 183 19.19 5.26 -7.08
CA SER A 183 19.50 6.62 -7.55
C SER A 183 19.84 7.57 -6.40
N GLN A 184 19.22 7.39 -5.23
CA GLN A 184 19.49 8.20 -4.05
C GLN A 184 20.83 7.85 -3.40
N VAL A 185 21.23 6.57 -3.41
CA VAL A 185 22.48 6.10 -2.81
C VAL A 185 23.67 6.31 -3.74
N TYR A 186 23.47 6.14 -5.04
CA TYR A 186 24.52 6.13 -6.07
C TYR A 186 24.20 7.09 -7.23
N PRO A 187 24.07 8.41 -6.97
CA PRO A 187 23.63 9.37 -7.98
C PRO A 187 24.56 9.42 -9.21
N GLU A 188 25.87 9.23 -9.03
CA GLU A 188 26.86 9.27 -10.11
C GLU A 188 26.72 8.13 -11.14
N PHE A 189 26.20 6.97 -10.70
CA PHE A 189 26.05 5.78 -11.55
C PHE A 189 24.59 5.57 -12.00
N SER A 190 23.67 6.26 -11.34
CA SER A 190 22.22 6.12 -11.46
C SER A 190 21.75 6.05 -12.91
N ASP A 191 22.06 7.06 -13.73
CA ASP A 191 21.54 7.13 -15.11
C ASP A 191 21.92 5.92 -15.95
N SER A 192 23.16 5.44 -15.81
CA SER A 192 23.64 4.27 -16.55
C SER A 192 22.94 2.98 -16.09
N VAL A 193 22.76 2.81 -14.78
CA VAL A 193 22.10 1.64 -14.20
C VAL A 193 20.62 1.63 -14.54
N VAL A 194 19.93 2.76 -14.34
CA VAL A 194 18.52 2.95 -14.71
C VAL A 194 18.32 2.60 -16.18
N LYS A 195 19.08 3.22 -17.10
CA LYS A 195 18.93 2.96 -18.55
C LYS A 195 19.11 1.49 -18.90
N ASN A 196 20.10 0.82 -18.30
CA ASN A 196 20.35 -0.60 -18.52
C ASN A 196 19.19 -1.48 -18.02
N GLU A 197 18.64 -1.19 -16.84
CA GLU A 197 17.49 -1.93 -16.31
C GLU A 197 16.22 -1.69 -17.13
N LEU A 198 16.00 -0.47 -17.62
CA LEU A 198 14.88 -0.18 -18.52
C LEU A 198 15.00 -0.95 -19.84
N ILE A 199 16.19 -0.99 -20.46
CA ILE A 199 16.41 -1.78 -21.69
C ILE A 199 16.11 -3.28 -21.47
N LYS A 200 16.55 -3.84 -20.33
CA LYS A 200 16.22 -5.22 -19.95
C LYS A 200 14.72 -5.41 -19.78
N LEU A 201 14.03 -4.48 -19.12
CA LEU A 201 12.59 -4.52 -18.94
C LEU A 201 11.87 -4.51 -20.30
N GLU A 202 12.23 -3.62 -21.22
CA GLU A 202 11.67 -3.54 -22.59
C GLU A 202 11.72 -4.89 -23.32
N SER A 203 12.81 -5.63 -23.15
CA SER A 203 13.04 -6.91 -23.85
C SER A 203 12.15 -8.08 -23.39
N LYS A 204 11.40 -7.95 -22.28
CA LYS A 204 10.59 -9.05 -21.74
C LYS A 204 9.29 -9.32 -22.51
N GLY A 205 8.87 -8.42 -23.42
CA GLY A 205 7.72 -8.59 -24.33
C GLY A 205 6.33 -8.48 -23.67
N ASN A 206 6.13 -9.12 -22.51
CA ASN A 206 4.88 -9.08 -21.73
C ASN A 206 4.95 -8.03 -20.61
N LEU A 207 4.95 -6.76 -20.97
CA LEU A 207 4.99 -5.64 -20.01
C LEU A 207 3.64 -5.49 -19.29
N THR A 208 3.66 -5.53 -17.96
CA THR A 208 2.49 -5.22 -17.12
C THR A 208 2.20 -3.70 -17.11
N GLU A 209 1.06 -3.31 -16.53
CA GLU A 209 0.72 -1.91 -16.28
C GLU A 209 1.84 -1.18 -15.50
N GLU A 210 2.34 -1.80 -14.43
CA GLU A 210 3.42 -1.27 -13.60
C GLU A 210 4.73 -1.17 -14.37
N ASN A 211 5.01 -2.13 -15.27
CA ASN A 211 6.21 -2.08 -16.10
C ASN A 211 6.15 -0.90 -17.08
N LEU A 212 5.00 -0.68 -17.72
CA LEU A 212 4.80 0.43 -18.64
C LEU A 212 4.87 1.78 -17.91
N ALA A 213 4.28 1.86 -16.71
CA ALA A 213 4.39 3.04 -15.85
C ALA A 213 5.85 3.31 -15.47
N ALA A 214 6.60 2.29 -15.02
CA ALA A 214 8.01 2.42 -14.70
C ALA A 214 8.84 2.86 -15.92
N LEU A 215 8.59 2.29 -17.10
CA LEU A 215 9.29 2.69 -18.33
C LEU A 215 9.00 4.15 -18.70
N SER A 216 7.73 4.56 -18.67
CA SER A 216 7.32 5.95 -18.91
C SER A 216 8.06 6.91 -17.98
N ASP A 217 7.97 6.67 -16.67
CA ASP A 217 8.48 7.59 -15.66
C ASP A 217 10.02 7.66 -15.65
N TRP A 218 10.69 6.51 -15.70
CA TRP A 218 12.15 6.46 -15.59
C TRP A 218 12.87 6.88 -16.87
N TYR A 219 12.29 6.65 -18.05
CA TYR A 219 12.85 7.23 -19.27
C TYR A 219 12.77 8.75 -19.26
N GLY A 220 11.65 9.33 -18.79
CA GLY A 220 11.52 10.78 -18.64
C GLY A 220 12.56 11.34 -17.66
N ARG A 221 12.72 10.71 -16.49
CA ARG A 221 13.73 11.11 -15.49
C ARG A 221 15.17 11.04 -16.00
N THR A 222 15.46 10.13 -16.92
CA THR A 222 16.82 9.96 -17.49
C THR A 222 17.01 10.66 -18.84
N GLY A 223 16.04 11.49 -19.23
CA GLY A 223 16.09 12.38 -20.40
C GLY A 223 15.74 11.75 -21.75
N ASP A 224 15.21 10.53 -21.79
CA ASP A 224 14.71 9.89 -23.02
C ASP A 224 13.21 10.14 -23.20
N GLU A 225 12.86 11.39 -23.49
CA GLU A 225 11.46 11.85 -23.64
C GLU A 225 10.69 11.07 -24.72
N ASN A 226 11.36 10.65 -25.79
CA ASN A 226 10.74 9.89 -26.87
C ASN A 226 10.27 8.51 -26.39
N LYS A 227 11.11 7.81 -25.61
CA LYS A 227 10.70 6.54 -25.00
C LYS A 227 9.67 6.73 -23.90
N ALA A 228 9.82 7.77 -23.07
CA ALA A 228 8.85 8.11 -22.04
C ALA A 228 7.45 8.25 -22.65
N GLU A 229 7.31 9.09 -23.67
CA GLU A 229 6.04 9.34 -24.34
C GLU A 229 5.51 8.09 -25.08
N LYS A 230 6.39 7.29 -25.69
CA LYS A 230 6.01 5.99 -26.27
C LYS A 230 5.34 5.09 -25.24
N TYR A 231 5.97 4.86 -24.08
CA TYR A 231 5.41 3.97 -23.06
C TYR A 231 4.20 4.56 -22.36
N LYS A 232 4.16 5.88 -22.16
CA LYS A 232 2.96 6.60 -21.69
C LYS A 232 1.76 6.37 -22.60
N ASN A 233 1.95 6.42 -23.92
CA ASN A 233 0.87 6.18 -24.87
C ASN A 233 0.42 4.71 -24.87
N ILE A 234 1.35 3.75 -24.81
CA ILE A 234 1.00 2.33 -24.67
C ILE A 234 0.23 2.07 -23.36
N LEU A 235 0.67 2.69 -22.25
CA LEU A 235 -0.01 2.61 -20.96
C LEU A 235 -1.44 3.14 -21.06
N ARG A 236 -1.63 4.32 -21.65
CA ARG A 236 -2.96 4.94 -21.86
C ARG A 236 -3.87 4.08 -22.75
N GLU A 237 -3.32 3.46 -23.79
CA GLU A 237 -4.09 2.62 -24.73
C GLU A 237 -4.52 1.29 -24.10
N LYS A 238 -3.66 0.67 -23.30
CA LYS A 238 -3.91 -0.66 -22.72
C LYS A 238 -4.59 -0.63 -21.36
N PHE A 239 -4.29 0.39 -20.56
CA PHE A 239 -4.75 0.55 -19.18
C PHE A 239 -5.30 1.96 -18.99
N PRO A 240 -6.42 2.30 -19.64
CA PRO A 240 -7.03 3.62 -19.52
C PRO A 240 -7.35 3.95 -18.06
N ASP A 241 -7.76 2.97 -17.26
CA ASP A 241 -8.11 3.17 -15.86
C ASP A 241 -6.91 3.39 -14.92
N ASN A 242 -5.68 3.40 -15.43
CA ASN A 242 -4.48 3.67 -14.63
C ASN A 242 -4.56 5.02 -13.91
N GLU A 243 -4.41 5.01 -12.58
CA GLU A 243 -4.54 6.21 -11.75
C GLU A 243 -3.53 7.31 -12.12
N ASN A 244 -2.30 6.96 -12.48
CA ASN A 244 -1.27 7.93 -12.84
C ASN A 244 -1.60 8.64 -14.16
N ILE A 245 -2.16 7.92 -15.13
CA ILE A 245 -2.66 8.51 -16.38
C ILE A 245 -3.79 9.50 -16.09
N GLN A 246 -4.76 9.11 -15.26
CA GLN A 246 -5.87 9.99 -14.88
C GLN A 246 -5.36 11.22 -14.12
N LEU A 247 -4.43 11.06 -13.19
CA LEU A 247 -3.82 12.17 -12.44
C LEU A 247 -3.03 13.12 -13.35
N ALA A 248 -2.30 12.60 -14.33
CA ALA A 248 -1.58 13.42 -15.30
C ALA A 248 -2.53 14.27 -16.15
N LEU A 249 -3.60 13.66 -16.68
CA LEU A 249 -4.63 14.38 -17.43
C LEU A 249 -5.38 15.39 -16.57
N TYR A 250 -5.68 15.05 -15.32
CA TYR A 250 -6.25 15.99 -14.36
C TYR A 250 -5.32 17.20 -14.12
N ARG A 251 -4.00 17.00 -14.02
CA ARG A 251 -3.02 18.09 -13.91
C ARG A 251 -2.98 18.96 -15.16
N GLU A 252 -3.15 18.39 -16.34
CA GLU A 252 -3.28 19.14 -17.60
C GLU A 252 -4.53 20.04 -17.57
N ILE A 253 -5.68 19.51 -17.11
CA ILE A 253 -6.92 20.30 -16.90
C ILE A 253 -6.69 21.44 -15.90
N GLN A 254 -5.99 21.15 -14.80
CA GLN A 254 -5.69 22.12 -13.76
C GLN A 254 -4.78 23.26 -14.27
N ALA A 255 -3.82 22.95 -15.13
CA ALA A 255 -2.87 23.92 -15.68
C ALA A 255 -3.48 24.80 -16.79
N GLU A 256 -4.49 24.31 -17.51
CA GLU A 256 -5.14 25.04 -18.61
C GLU A 256 -5.81 26.32 -18.12
N GLN A 257 -5.50 27.46 -18.72
CA GLN A 257 -6.00 28.78 -18.31
C GLN A 257 -7.24 29.22 -19.09
N ASP A 258 -7.40 28.75 -20.33
CA ASP A 258 -8.57 29.02 -21.15
C ASP A 258 -9.76 28.20 -20.65
N ILE A 259 -10.85 28.89 -20.29
CA ILE A 259 -12.02 28.25 -19.68
C ILE A 259 -12.78 27.35 -20.64
N ASP A 260 -12.84 27.70 -21.93
CA ASP A 260 -13.58 26.91 -22.90
C ASP A 260 -12.79 25.65 -23.26
N LYS A 261 -11.47 25.79 -23.44
CA LYS A 261 -10.58 24.63 -23.58
C LYS A 261 -10.57 23.75 -22.33
N ARG A 262 -10.61 24.32 -21.12
CA ARG A 262 -10.72 23.54 -19.88
C ARG A 262 -12.00 22.70 -19.86
N LYS A 263 -13.15 23.25 -20.26
CA LYS A 263 -14.40 22.48 -20.35
C LYS A 263 -14.29 21.32 -21.34
N GLU A 264 -13.71 21.56 -22.52
CA GLU A 264 -13.49 20.49 -23.51
C GLU A 264 -12.63 19.35 -22.94
N LEU A 265 -11.57 19.70 -22.20
CA LEU A 265 -10.73 18.70 -21.52
C LEU A 265 -11.48 17.96 -20.42
N VAL A 266 -12.33 18.64 -19.63
CA VAL A 266 -13.18 18.00 -18.60
C VAL A 266 -14.19 17.06 -19.24
N ASP A 267 -14.88 17.47 -20.30
CA ASP A 267 -15.86 16.63 -21.00
C ASP A 267 -15.20 15.40 -21.63
N LYS A 268 -13.99 15.57 -22.20
CA LYS A 268 -13.19 14.43 -22.68
C LYS A 268 -12.79 13.51 -21.53
N PHE A 269 -12.33 14.07 -20.42
CA PHE A 269 -11.92 13.30 -19.24
C PHE A 269 -13.10 12.51 -18.64
N GLU A 270 -14.30 13.09 -18.60
CA GLU A 270 -15.51 12.37 -18.18
C GLU A 270 -15.81 11.18 -19.10
N LYS A 271 -15.76 11.41 -20.42
CA LYS A 271 -16.04 10.38 -21.41
C LYS A 271 -15.06 9.22 -21.31
N ASP A 272 -13.78 9.53 -21.10
CA ASP A 272 -12.71 8.54 -21.05
C ASP A 272 -12.62 7.88 -19.65
N PHE A 273 -12.99 8.57 -18.55
CA PHE A 273 -12.82 8.12 -17.15
C PHE A 273 -14.01 8.46 -16.24
N HIS A 274 -15.19 7.94 -16.57
CA HIS A 274 -16.44 8.25 -15.83
C HIS A 274 -16.43 7.85 -14.34
N GLU A 275 -15.62 6.86 -13.93
CA GLU A 275 -15.47 6.44 -12.52
C GLU A 275 -14.27 7.08 -11.81
N SER A 276 -13.58 8.02 -12.47
CA SER A 276 -12.38 8.64 -11.89
C SER A 276 -12.69 9.39 -10.60
N LYS A 277 -11.91 9.13 -9.55
CA LYS A 277 -11.94 9.93 -8.32
C LYS A 277 -11.57 11.41 -8.55
N TYR A 278 -10.92 11.73 -9.67
CA TYR A 278 -10.56 13.10 -10.04
C TYR A 278 -11.67 13.84 -10.79
N LEU A 279 -12.73 13.15 -11.24
CA LEU A 279 -13.77 13.74 -12.09
C LEU A 279 -14.46 14.92 -11.40
N ASN A 280 -14.91 14.75 -10.15
CA ASN A 280 -15.54 15.84 -9.41
C ASN A 280 -14.60 17.03 -9.20
N SER A 281 -13.32 16.74 -8.95
CA SER A 281 -12.30 17.79 -8.82
C SER A 281 -12.06 18.51 -10.15
N ALA A 282 -12.19 17.84 -11.29
CA ALA A 282 -12.07 18.45 -12.61
C ALA A 282 -13.23 19.43 -12.88
N TYR A 283 -14.47 19.04 -12.57
CA TYR A 283 -15.63 19.93 -12.63
C TYR A 283 -15.52 21.12 -11.67
N ASP A 284 -15.00 20.88 -10.47
CA ASP A 284 -14.77 21.93 -9.47
C ASP A 284 -13.87 23.07 -10.01
N LEU A 285 -12.91 22.77 -10.88
CA LEU A 285 -12.02 23.78 -11.48
C LEU A 285 -12.76 24.79 -12.36
N ILE A 286 -13.88 24.40 -12.97
CA ILE A 286 -14.75 25.31 -13.74
C ILE A 286 -15.54 26.21 -12.78
N ALA A 287 -16.12 25.64 -11.73
CA ALA A 287 -16.82 26.42 -10.71
C ALA A 287 -15.90 27.43 -10.00
N ILE A 288 -14.67 27.02 -9.68
CA ILE A 288 -13.63 27.88 -9.12
C ILE A 288 -13.32 29.05 -10.05
N TYR A 289 -13.19 28.79 -11.36
CA TYR A 289 -12.96 29.85 -12.34
C TYR A 289 -14.09 30.88 -12.34
N TYR A 290 -15.36 30.45 -12.38
CA TYR A 290 -16.49 31.38 -12.34
C TYR A 290 -16.55 32.18 -11.05
N ARG A 291 -16.34 31.52 -9.91
CA ARG A 291 -16.25 32.18 -8.60
C ARG A 291 -15.14 33.25 -8.57
N ASP A 292 -13.97 32.93 -9.09
CA ASP A 292 -12.81 33.82 -8.99
C ASP A 292 -12.90 35.02 -9.93
N ASN A 293 -13.63 34.87 -11.03
CA ASN A 293 -13.95 35.94 -11.97
C ASN A 293 -15.31 36.62 -11.71
N ARG A 294 -15.98 36.31 -10.57
CA ARG A 294 -17.29 36.87 -10.18
C ARG A 294 -18.40 36.66 -11.21
N MET A 295 -18.34 35.56 -11.95
CA MET A 295 -19.30 35.17 -12.97
C MET A 295 -20.41 34.31 -12.35
N TYR A 296 -21.12 34.86 -11.35
CA TYR A 296 -22.02 34.08 -10.49
C TYR A 296 -23.22 33.47 -11.22
N ASP A 297 -23.79 34.15 -12.22
CA ASP A 297 -24.84 33.58 -13.08
C ASP A 297 -24.36 32.33 -13.81
N LYS A 298 -23.13 32.36 -14.35
CA LYS A 298 -22.53 31.21 -15.02
C LYS A 298 -22.23 30.08 -14.03
N ALA A 299 -21.87 30.40 -12.79
CA ALA A 299 -21.70 29.40 -11.73
C ALA A 299 -23.03 28.71 -11.39
N LEU A 300 -24.13 29.47 -11.23
CA LEU A 300 -25.46 28.92 -10.99
C LEU A 300 -25.92 28.01 -12.14
N ASP A 301 -25.80 28.47 -13.39
CA ASP A 301 -26.13 27.67 -14.57
C ASP A 301 -25.29 26.39 -14.66
N PHE A 302 -24.01 26.48 -14.33
CA PHE A 302 -23.10 25.36 -14.30
C PHE A 302 -23.51 24.33 -13.25
N PHE A 303 -23.81 24.76 -12.02
CA PHE A 303 -24.26 23.88 -10.94
C PHE A 303 -25.60 23.22 -11.25
N ARG A 304 -26.55 23.95 -11.85
CA ARG A 304 -27.84 23.36 -12.27
C ARG A 304 -27.68 22.21 -13.26
N LYS A 305 -26.69 22.30 -14.15
CA LYS A 305 -26.41 21.27 -15.17
C LYS A 305 -25.55 20.12 -14.66
N ASN A 306 -24.72 20.36 -13.64
CA ASN A 306 -23.66 19.44 -13.22
C ASN A 306 -23.68 19.16 -11.71
N SER A 307 -24.86 19.22 -11.08
CA SER A 307 -24.96 19.20 -9.62
C SER A 307 -24.39 17.93 -8.96
N ASN A 308 -24.55 16.79 -9.62
CA ASN A 308 -24.02 15.50 -9.20
C ASN A 308 -22.54 15.27 -9.58
N LYS A 309 -21.94 16.19 -10.35
CA LYS A 309 -20.55 16.10 -10.83
C LYS A 309 -19.61 17.07 -10.13
N THR A 310 -20.12 17.93 -9.24
CA THR A 310 -19.33 18.88 -8.45
C THR A 310 -19.31 18.47 -6.99
N THR A 311 -18.23 18.75 -6.27
CA THR A 311 -18.21 18.48 -4.84
C THR A 311 -19.13 19.45 -4.08
N ILE A 312 -19.81 18.95 -3.04
CA ILE A 312 -20.70 19.77 -2.19
C ILE A 312 -19.96 21.00 -1.63
N PHE A 313 -18.67 20.84 -1.34
CA PHE A 313 -17.81 21.94 -0.87
C PHE A 313 -17.77 23.13 -1.85
N ARG A 314 -17.90 22.91 -3.17
CA ARG A 314 -17.88 24.03 -4.13
C ARG A 314 -19.10 24.89 -4.10
N PHE A 315 -20.30 24.34 -3.94
CA PHE A 315 -21.52 25.13 -3.76
C PHE A 315 -21.33 26.12 -2.61
N TYR A 316 -20.92 25.60 -1.45
CA TYR A 316 -20.61 26.42 -0.27
C TYR A 316 -19.51 27.44 -0.53
N SER A 317 -18.42 27.06 -1.18
CA SER A 317 -17.31 27.97 -1.45
C SER A 317 -17.70 29.15 -2.35
N VAL A 318 -18.60 28.93 -3.33
CA VAL A 318 -19.12 30.00 -4.19
C VAL A 318 -20.03 30.93 -3.40
N THR A 319 -21.03 30.40 -2.70
CA THR A 319 -22.01 31.20 -1.93
C THR A 319 -21.34 32.00 -0.82
N GLN A 320 -20.36 31.42 -0.12
CA GLN A 320 -19.58 32.15 0.88
C GLN A 320 -18.84 33.36 0.30
N LYS A 321 -18.25 33.22 -0.90
CA LYS A 321 -17.56 34.34 -1.54
C LYS A 321 -18.54 35.44 -1.92
N MET A 322 -19.71 35.07 -2.45
CA MET A 322 -20.79 36.01 -2.76
C MET A 322 -21.22 36.80 -1.53
N PHE A 323 -21.52 36.11 -0.42
CA PHE A 323 -21.89 36.79 0.84
C PHE A 323 -20.78 37.69 1.38
N LYS A 324 -19.52 37.25 1.34
CA LYS A 324 -18.37 38.05 1.80
C LYS A 324 -18.18 39.33 0.98
N GLU A 325 -18.42 39.25 -0.33
CA GLU A 325 -18.32 40.39 -1.24
C GLU A 325 -19.61 41.23 -1.30
N ASN A 326 -20.65 40.85 -0.55
CA ASN A 326 -22.00 41.41 -0.63
C ASN A 326 -22.53 41.42 -2.08
N ALA A 327 -22.21 40.36 -2.83
CA ALA A 327 -22.58 40.18 -4.22
C ALA A 327 -23.86 39.33 -4.33
N ASP A 328 -24.79 39.79 -5.17
CA ASP A 328 -26.01 39.10 -5.62
C ASP A 328 -26.54 38.00 -4.67
N THR A 329 -27.16 38.45 -3.57
CA THR A 329 -27.67 37.57 -2.52
C THR A 329 -28.82 36.68 -2.98
N GLU A 330 -29.55 37.04 -4.03
CA GLU A 330 -30.64 36.23 -4.56
C GLU A 330 -30.08 35.02 -5.30
N THR A 331 -29.10 35.22 -6.19
CA THR A 331 -28.38 34.12 -6.85
C THR A 331 -27.68 33.21 -5.84
N ALA A 332 -27.10 33.78 -4.77
CA ALA A 332 -26.43 33.01 -3.72
C ALA A 332 -27.38 32.06 -2.97
N LEU A 333 -28.67 32.36 -2.87
CA LEU A 333 -29.68 31.49 -2.24
C LEU A 333 -30.16 30.38 -3.17
N GLN A 334 -29.95 30.52 -4.48
CA GLN A 334 -30.34 29.52 -5.48
C GLN A 334 -29.25 28.46 -5.74
N ILE A 335 -28.00 28.77 -5.39
CA ILE A 335 -26.87 27.84 -5.36
C ILE A 335 -26.88 27.10 -4.03
#